data_AF-A0A6B3FKY4-F1
#
_entry.id   AF-A0A6B3FKY4-F1
#
_cell.length_a   1.000
_cell.length_b   1.000
_cell.length_c   1.000
_cell.angle_alpha   90.00
_cell.angle_beta   90.00
_cell.angle_gamma   90.00
#
_symmetry.space_group_name_H-M   'P 1'
#
loop_
_entity.id
_entity.type
_entity.pdbx_description
1 polymer ?
#
loop_
_entity_poly.entity_id
_entity_poly.type
_entity_poly.pdbx_seq_one_letter_code
_entity_poly.pdbx_strand_id
1 'polypeptide(L)'
;MTAPEAGEVFLDAGDGGRLALSVLHPLERSDGEPPVVVLAHGWGGSRRIWSLVTDRLLRSGFPVVSYDLRGHGASTVGSSGVSAEAMTDDLATVVS
;
A
#
# COMPACT_ATOMS: atom_id res chain seq x y z
N MET A 1 27.55 -0.57 -0.48
CA MET A 1 26.30 -1.22 -0.88
C MET A 1 25.18 -0.31 -0.43
N THR A 2 24.67 0.52 -1.34
CA THR A 2 23.63 1.51 -1.03
C THR A 2 22.30 0.77 -0.91
N ALA A 3 21.56 1.00 0.16
CA ALA A 3 20.20 0.46 0.29
C ALA A 3 19.37 0.92 -0.93
N PRO A 4 18.48 0.08 -1.48
CA PRO A 4 17.58 0.55 -2.52
C PRO A 4 16.78 1.73 -1.97
N GLU A 5 16.69 2.84 -2.71
CA GLU A 5 15.78 3.93 -2.36
C GLU A 5 14.37 3.34 -2.28
N ALA A 6 13.78 3.35 -1.08
CA ALA A 6 12.38 3.03 -0.88
C ALA A 6 11.56 4.18 -1.48
N GLY A 7 11.37 4.15 -2.79
CA GLY A 7 10.56 5.13 -3.51
C GLY A 7 9.11 5.06 -3.04
N GLU A 8 8.55 6.19 -2.62
CA GLU A 8 7.11 6.30 -2.41
C GLU A 8 6.42 6.21 -3.77
N VAL A 9 5.55 5.21 -3.93
CA VAL A 9 4.73 5.05 -5.13
C VAL A 9 3.41 5.76 -4.87
N PHE A 10 2.90 6.49 -5.86
CA PHE A 10 1.59 7.10 -5.78
C PHE A 10 0.69 6.56 -6.89
N LEU A 11 -0.58 6.34 -6.55
CA LEU A 11 -1.64 6.06 -7.51
C LEU A 11 -2.66 7.19 -7.48
N ASP A 12 -3.15 7.58 -8.66
CA ASP A 12 -4.26 8.51 -8.76
C ASP A 12 -5.57 7.75 -8.57
N ALA A 13 -6.38 8.19 -7.62
CA ALA A 13 -7.73 7.70 -7.43
C ALA A 13 -8.66 8.30 -8.49
N GLY A 14 -9.75 7.59 -8.82
CA GLY A 14 -10.69 8.01 -9.87
C GLY A 14 -11.38 9.35 -9.63
N ASP A 15 -11.36 9.87 -8.40
CA ASP A 15 -11.95 11.13 -7.98
C ASP A 15 -10.91 12.27 -7.82
N GLY A 16 -9.72 12.10 -8.39
CA GLY A 16 -8.62 13.07 -8.28
C GLY A 16 -7.89 13.06 -6.94
N GLY A 17 -8.22 12.11 -6.05
CA GLY A 17 -7.38 11.78 -4.90
C GLY A 17 -6.05 11.17 -5.32
N ARG A 18 -5.07 11.16 -4.41
CA ARG A 18 -3.80 10.46 -4.58
C ARG A 18 -3.59 9.53 -3.40
N LEU A 19 -3.27 8.28 -3.70
CA LEU A 19 -2.96 7.25 -2.72
C LEU A 19 -1.45 7.09 -2.63
N ALA A 20 -0.90 7.10 -1.43
CA ALA A 20 0.51 6.87 -1.18
C ALA A 20 0.78 5.43 -0.76
N LEU A 21 1.68 4.75 -1.48
CA LEU A 21 1.96 3.33 -1.36
C LEU A 21 3.44 3.07 -1.02
N SER A 22 3.66 1.94 -0.37
CA SER A 22 4.93 1.24 -0.30
C SER A 22 4.77 -0.11 -1.02
N VAL A 23 5.57 -0.33 -2.06
CA VAL A 23 5.61 -1.59 -2.82
C VAL A 23 6.96 -2.25 -2.55
N LEU A 24 6.93 -3.43 -1.93
CA LEU A 24 8.14 -4.13 -1.51
C LEU A 24 8.11 -5.58 -1.98
N HIS A 25 9.25 -6.05 -2.45
CA HIS A 25 9.45 -7.41 -2.93
C HIS A 25 10.44 -8.16 -2.02
N PRO A 26 10.26 -9.48 -1.83
CA PRO A 26 11.24 -10.33 -1.17
C PRO A 26 12.60 -10.22 -1.87
N LEU A 27 13.69 -10.29 -1.09
CA LEU A 27 15.05 -10.28 -1.65
C LEU A 27 15.36 -11.56 -2.41
N GLU A 28 14.87 -12.69 -1.92
CA GLU A 28 14.99 -13.98 -2.58
C GLU A 28 13.69 -14.30 -3.31
N ARG A 29 13.81 -14.58 -4.61
CA ARG A 29 12.68 -15.05 -5.41
C ARG A 29 12.49 -16.53 -5.12
N SER A 30 11.29 -16.93 -4.72
CA SER A 30 10.93 -18.35 -4.75
C SER A 30 10.78 -18.81 -6.20
N ASP A 31 10.86 -20.12 -6.45
CA ASP A 31 10.68 -20.71 -7.78
C ASP A 31 9.24 -20.53 -8.33
N GLY A 32 8.34 -19.91 -7.57
CA GLY A 32 6.98 -19.58 -7.95
C GLY A 32 6.68 -18.09 -7.91
N GLU A 33 5.47 -17.72 -8.32
CA GLU A 33 4.94 -16.37 -8.22
C GLU A 33 3.93 -16.29 -7.06
N PRO A 34 4.39 -16.00 -5.84
CA PRO A 34 3.52 -15.90 -4.67
C PRO A 34 2.54 -14.72 -4.81
N PRO A 35 1.32 -14.82 -4.26
CA PRO A 35 0.36 -13.73 -4.33
C PRO A 35 0.87 -12.48 -3.60
N VAL A 36 0.52 -11.31 -4.13
CA VAL A 36 0.79 -10.03 -3.47
C VAL A 36 -0.15 -9.87 -2.28
N VAL A 37 0.40 -9.49 -1.12
CA VAL A 37 -0.38 -9.17 0.08
C VAL A 37 -0.58 -7.67 0.15
N VAL A 38 -1.84 -7.23 0.19
CA VAL A 38 -2.21 -5.81 0.35
C VAL A 38 -2.64 -5.52 1.78
N LEU A 39 -2.01 -4.52 2.41
CA LEU A 39 -2.25 -4.14 3.80
C LEU A 39 -2.90 -2.75 3.89
N ALA A 40 -4.16 -2.72 4.31
CA ALA A 40 -4.90 -1.51 4.65
C ALA A 40 -4.85 -1.25 6.16
N HIS A 41 -4.61 -0.01 6.58
CA HIS A 41 -4.59 0.35 8.00
C HIS A 41 -5.99 0.72 8.53
N GLY A 42 -6.15 0.80 9.86
CA GLY A 42 -7.38 1.28 10.50
C GLY A 42 -7.44 2.82 10.66
N TRP A 43 -8.59 3.33 11.09
CA TRP A 43 -8.80 4.78 11.29
C TRP A 43 -7.74 5.44 12.19
N GLY A 44 -7.26 6.62 11.78
CA GLY A 44 -6.23 7.37 12.51
C GLY A 44 -4.79 6.84 12.35
N GLY A 45 -4.62 5.79 11.53
CA GLY A 45 -3.32 5.19 11.24
C GLY A 45 -2.64 5.71 9.98
N SER A 46 -1.57 5.01 9.59
CA SER A 46 -0.91 5.10 8.28
C SER A 46 -0.34 3.73 7.92
N ARG A 47 0.07 3.54 6.66
CA ARG A 47 0.70 2.32 6.15
C ARG A 47 1.91 1.86 6.97
N ARG A 48 2.57 2.77 7.67
CA ARG A 48 3.74 2.50 8.52
C ARG A 48 3.45 1.57 9.70
N ILE A 49 2.20 1.46 10.17
CA ILE A 49 1.83 0.52 11.24
C ILE A 49 2.17 -0.93 10.89
N TRP A 50 2.21 -1.25 9.59
CA TRP A 50 2.46 -2.58 9.08
C TRP A 50 3.93 -2.96 8.97
N SER A 51 4.88 -2.14 9.43
CA SER A 51 6.32 -2.37 9.23
C SER A 51 6.78 -3.77 9.69
N LEU A 52 6.34 -4.23 10.88
CA LEU A 52 6.72 -5.56 11.40
C LEU A 52 6.03 -6.71 10.64
N VAL A 53 4.80 -6.52 10.21
CA VAL A 53 4.05 -7.52 9.44
C VAL A 53 4.63 -7.65 8.03
N THR A 54 4.94 -6.52 7.41
CA THR A 54 5.60 -6.41 6.10
C THR A 54 6.92 -7.16 6.11
N ASP A 55 7.78 -6.87 7.08
CA ASP A 55 9.07 -7.53 7.26
C ASP A 55 8.95 -9.06 7.42
N ARG A 56 7.94 -9.54 8.16
CA ARG A 56 7.66 -10.98 8.27
C ARG A 56 7.16 -11.61 6.96
N LEU A 57 6.28 -10.93 6.23
CA LEU A 57 5.75 -11.40 4.95
C LEU A 57 6.85 -11.47 3.88
N LEU A 58 7.69 -10.45 3.78
CA LEU A 58 8.82 -10.41 2.87
C LEU A 58 9.80 -11.56 3.13
N ARG A 59 10.15 -11.83 4.40
CA ARG A 59 10.96 -13.00 4.78
C ARG A 59 10.29 -14.34 4.49
N SER A 60 8.97 -14.37 4.42
CA SER A 60 8.19 -15.56 4.06
C SER A 60 8.00 -15.70 2.54
N GLY A 61 8.59 -14.80 1.75
CA GLY A 61 8.53 -14.83 0.28
C GLY A 61 7.33 -14.12 -0.33
N PHE A 62 6.52 -13.36 0.41
CA PHE A 62 5.37 -12.65 -0.15
C PHE A 62 5.71 -11.20 -0.50
N PRO A 63 5.44 -10.73 -1.73
CA PRO A 63 5.40 -9.31 -2.06
C PRO A 63 4.34 -8.61 -1.23
N VAL A 64 4.63 -7.38 -0.82
CA VAL A 64 3.75 -6.59 0.04
C VAL A 64 3.50 -5.23 -0.56
N VAL A 65 2.23 -4.86 -0.63
CA VAL A 65 1.77 -3.49 -0.88
C VAL A 65 1.10 -3.00 0.38
N SER A 66 1.49 -1.82 0.85
CA SER A 66 0.75 -1.11 1.91
C SER A 66 0.48 0.30 1.44
N TYR A 67 -0.68 0.84 1.80
CA TYR A 67 -1.10 2.17 1.34
C TYR A 67 -1.76 2.96 2.45
N ASP A 68 -1.64 4.28 2.37
CA ASP A 68 -2.38 5.18 3.25
C ASP A 68 -3.81 5.33 2.73
N LEU A 69 -4.80 5.05 3.58
CA LEU A 69 -6.20 5.34 3.27
C LEU A 69 -6.37 6.83 2.94
N ARG A 70 -7.34 7.16 2.09
CA ARG A 70 -7.68 8.54 1.75
C ARG A 70 -7.72 9.46 2.99
N GLY A 71 -7.07 10.61 2.86
CA GLY A 71 -6.95 11.61 3.94
C GLY A 71 -6.00 11.25 5.09
N HIS A 72 -5.25 10.14 5.01
CA HIS A 72 -4.25 9.75 6.00
C HIS A 72 -2.84 9.74 5.40
N GLY A 73 -1.83 9.84 6.27
CA GLY A 73 -0.42 9.79 5.88
C GLY A 73 -0.10 10.76 4.75
N ALA A 74 0.38 10.25 3.62
CA ALA A 74 0.68 11.05 2.43
C ALA A 74 -0.41 10.99 1.34
N SER A 75 -1.55 10.33 1.60
CA SER A 75 -2.69 10.29 0.68
C SER A 75 -3.56 11.55 0.82
N THR A 76 -4.21 11.94 -0.28
CA THR A 76 -5.22 13.00 -0.28
C THR A 76 -6.64 12.40 -0.25
N VAL A 77 -7.67 13.23 -0.11
CA VAL A 77 -9.07 12.76 0.03
C VAL A 77 -9.78 12.57 -1.32
N GLY A 78 -9.41 13.34 -2.34
CA GLY A 78 -10.17 13.41 -3.59
C GLY A 78 -11.52 14.13 -3.43
N SER A 79 -12.27 14.26 -4.53
CA SER A 79 -13.55 14.98 -4.51
C SER A 79 -14.70 14.19 -3.88
N SER A 80 -14.60 12.86 -3.77
CA SER A 80 -15.68 12.01 -3.24
C SER A 80 -15.74 11.98 -1.70
N GLY A 81 -14.83 12.67 -1.01
CA GLY A 81 -14.81 12.74 0.45
C GLY A 81 -14.33 11.43 1.10
N VAL A 82 -14.72 11.19 2.35
CA VAL A 82 -14.32 10.00 3.11
C VAL A 82 -15.57 9.17 3.42
N SER A 83 -15.74 8.05 2.72
CA SER A 83 -16.81 7.07 2.94
C SER A 83 -16.31 5.64 2.71
N ALA A 84 -17.09 4.64 3.11
CA ALA A 84 -16.74 3.24 2.88
C ALA A 84 -16.69 2.89 1.39
N GLU A 85 -17.58 3.46 0.59
CA GLU A 85 -17.63 3.31 -0.86
C GLU A 85 -16.37 3.89 -1.49
N ALA A 86 -16.00 5.12 -1.11
CA ALA A 86 -14.83 5.78 -1.65
C ALA A 86 -13.52 5.06 -1.25
N MET A 87 -13.44 4.50 -0.04
CA MET A 87 -12.34 3.62 0.37
C MET A 87 -12.32 2.28 -0.38
N THR A 88 -13.48 1.78 -0.80
CA THR A 88 -13.58 0.56 -1.62
C THR A 88 -13.06 0.81 -3.03
N ASP A 89 -13.39 1.96 -3.62
CA ASP A 89 -12.88 2.38 -4.93
C ASP A 89 -11.34 2.60 -4.90
N ASP A 90 -10.82 3.16 -3.80
CA ASP A 90 -9.38 3.25 -3.57
C ASP A 90 -8.73 1.87 -3.53
N LEU A 91 -9.31 0.94 -2.77
CA LEU A 91 -8.79 -0.42 -2.68
C LEU A 91 -8.82 -1.12 -4.04
N ALA A 92 -9.89 -0.92 -4.83
CA ALA A 92 -9.98 -1.44 -6.19
C ALA A 92 -8.85 -0.89 -7.08
N THR A 93 -8.51 0.39 -6.94
CA THR A 93 -7.39 1.04 -7.65
C THR A 93 -6.03 0.44 -7.24
N VAL A 94 -5.87 0.05 -5.96
CA VAL A 94 -4.62 -0.53 -5.46
C VAL A 94 -4.40 -1.97 -5.94
N VAL A 95 -5.48 -2.72 -6.23
CA VAL A 95 -5.40 -4.16 -6.57
C VAL A 95 -5.58 -4.46 -8.06
N SER A 96 -5.78 -3.44 -8.91
CA SER A 96 -5.93 -3.58 -10.37
C SER A 96 -4.59 -3.67 -11.08
#